data_AF-A0A964TKL6-F1
#
_entry.id   AF-A0A964TKL6-F1
#
_cell.length_a   1.000
_cell.length_b   1.000
_cell.length_c   1.000
_cell.angle_alpha   90.00
_cell.angle_beta   90.00
_cell.angle_gamma   90.00
#
_symmetry.space_group_name_H-M   'P 1'
#
loop_
_entity.id
_entity.type
_entity.pdbx_description
1 polymer ?
#
loop_
_entity_poly.entity_id
_entity_poly.type
_entity_poly.pdbx_seq_one_letter_code
_entity_poly.pdbx_strand_id
1 'polypeptide(L)'
;MGARIRERRQEIGLRQAELAQMVGISPSYLNLIEHGRRRIGGKLLLDLARVLRTDPALLAEVADPARLQALRAAAASGEEAGLRPAPEASRVREMAERFPGWAGLVLHQAQRIDALGLRVTELAARLSHDRDLAAALHRVLSGVTSIRAASGILADDPDLDRDWRDRFLANIRGDSEALAEASRALMRYLEAPERSVPAALSPPDEAELWLDARDHLLPEIETGEPVAGPLPEGPAGEALRRWLALCAEDAAALPLGPFGQAALEEEHDPVRLARRTGRPLVQVMRRLVALPPTGGHPRFALAIADASGTLLHRRRIEGFALPREAACPFWPLFEALAQPGRPVRALAEMPEAEGARFLCHAVAEYRMPAAPDETPCLETVMVACPAPGTPPATAAVPLRPVGPGCRLCLRERCPGRREPSILR
;
A
#
# COMPACT_ATOMS: atom_id res chain seq x y z
N MET A 1 23.16 -10.99 -20.07
CA MET A 1 23.72 -11.84 -21.17
C MET A 1 25.12 -12.39 -20.89
N GLY A 2 26.20 -11.60 -20.90
CA GLY A 2 27.59 -12.12 -20.80
C GLY A 2 27.89 -12.97 -19.55
N ALA A 3 27.46 -12.49 -18.37
CA ALA A 3 27.59 -13.21 -17.12
C ALA A 3 26.84 -14.57 -17.13
N ARG A 4 25.65 -14.62 -17.73
CA ARG A 4 24.83 -15.84 -17.86
C ARG A 4 25.45 -16.87 -18.80
N ILE A 5 26.07 -16.42 -19.90
CA ILE A 5 26.83 -17.29 -20.81
C ILE A 5 27.98 -17.96 -20.04
N ARG A 6 28.69 -17.19 -19.21
CA ARG A 6 29.78 -17.71 -18.37
C ARG A 6 29.28 -18.68 -17.30
N GLU A 7 28.22 -18.31 -16.60
CA GLU A 7 27.61 -19.11 -15.52
C GLU A 7 27.09 -20.44 -16.06
N ARG A 8 26.31 -20.41 -17.15
CA ARG A 8 25.82 -21.63 -17.80
C ARG A 8 26.93 -22.51 -18.34
N ARG A 9 27.99 -21.90 -18.91
CA ARG A 9 29.18 -22.62 -19.36
C ARG A 9 29.86 -23.37 -18.19
N GLN A 10 29.97 -22.73 -17.03
CA GLN A 10 30.58 -23.32 -15.84
C GLN A 10 29.72 -24.46 -15.27
N GLU A 11 28.39 -24.30 -15.23
CA GLU A 11 27.46 -25.34 -14.79
C GLU A 11 27.57 -26.64 -15.61
N ILE A 12 27.76 -26.52 -16.92
CA ILE A 12 27.91 -27.69 -17.82
C ILE A 12 29.37 -28.14 -17.98
N GLY A 13 30.30 -27.59 -17.19
CA GLY A 13 31.69 -28.02 -17.13
C GLY A 13 32.57 -27.65 -18.32
N LEU A 14 32.14 -26.72 -19.20
CA LEU A 14 32.89 -26.35 -20.40
C LEU A 14 33.97 -25.30 -20.12
N ARG A 15 35.16 -25.51 -20.71
CA ARG A 15 36.21 -24.47 -20.71
C ARG A 15 35.88 -23.39 -21.73
N GLN A 16 36.34 -22.17 -21.47
CA GLN A 16 36.07 -21.03 -22.34
C GLN A 16 36.61 -21.24 -23.77
N ALA A 17 37.81 -21.83 -23.91
CA ALA A 17 38.38 -22.14 -25.22
C ALA A 17 37.55 -23.18 -26.00
N GLU A 18 37.00 -24.18 -25.31
CA GLU A 18 36.16 -25.22 -25.92
C GLU A 18 34.85 -24.62 -26.41
N LEU A 19 34.18 -23.80 -25.59
CA LEU A 19 32.97 -23.10 -26.02
C LEU A 19 33.28 -22.24 -27.25
N ALA A 20 34.34 -21.43 -27.23
CA ALA A 20 34.72 -20.56 -28.35
C ALA A 20 34.90 -21.34 -29.65
N GLN A 21 35.56 -22.51 -29.58
CA GLN A 21 35.80 -23.39 -30.71
C GLN A 21 34.50 -24.01 -31.24
N MET A 22 33.59 -24.43 -30.36
CA MET A 22 32.28 -24.99 -30.72
C MET A 22 31.37 -23.98 -31.43
N VAL A 23 31.47 -22.69 -31.11
CA VAL A 23 30.73 -21.61 -31.80
C VAL A 23 31.50 -20.92 -32.92
N GLY A 24 32.72 -21.36 -33.23
CA GLY A 24 33.51 -20.83 -34.34
C GLY A 24 34.01 -19.39 -34.13
N ILE A 25 34.27 -18.97 -32.89
CA ILE A 25 34.84 -17.66 -32.55
C ILE A 25 36.17 -17.80 -31.79
N SER A 26 36.96 -16.73 -31.73
CA SER A 26 38.22 -16.79 -30.97
C SER A 26 37.97 -16.77 -29.45
N PRO A 27 38.82 -17.43 -28.64
CA PRO A 27 38.71 -17.40 -27.17
C PRO A 27 38.74 -15.97 -26.61
N SER A 28 39.55 -15.08 -27.20
CA SER A 28 39.58 -13.66 -26.83
C SER A 28 38.26 -12.95 -27.15
N TYR A 29 37.60 -13.31 -28.26
CA TYR A 29 36.30 -12.73 -28.62
C TYR A 29 35.21 -13.20 -27.65
N LEU A 30 35.19 -14.50 -27.31
CA LEU A 30 34.28 -15.03 -26.28
C LEU A 30 34.53 -14.37 -24.91
N ASN A 31 35.78 -14.07 -24.58
CA ASN A 31 36.13 -13.37 -23.34
C ASN A 31 35.53 -11.96 -23.25
N LEU A 32 35.52 -11.23 -24.35
CA LEU A 32 34.87 -9.92 -24.42
C LEU A 32 33.36 -10.03 -24.26
N ILE A 33 32.74 -11.10 -24.75
CA ILE A 33 31.30 -11.36 -24.63
C ILE A 33 30.94 -11.72 -23.19
N GLU A 34 31.65 -12.67 -22.57
CA GLU A 34 31.40 -13.14 -21.20
C GLU A 34 31.56 -12.01 -20.16
N HIS A 35 32.48 -11.07 -20.41
CA HIS A 35 32.67 -9.88 -19.55
C HIS A 35 31.79 -8.69 -19.94
N GLY A 36 30.84 -8.85 -20.87
CA GLY A 36 29.90 -7.81 -21.27
C GLY A 36 30.50 -6.65 -22.06
N ARG A 37 31.75 -6.77 -22.54
CA ARG A 37 32.44 -5.74 -23.34
C ARG A 37 31.99 -5.74 -24.81
N ARG A 38 31.36 -6.81 -25.28
CA ARG A 38 30.87 -6.92 -26.66
C ARG A 38 29.49 -7.56 -26.69
N ARG A 39 28.51 -6.84 -27.25
CA ARG A 39 27.17 -7.38 -27.47
C ARG A 39 27.16 -8.29 -28.69
N ILE A 40 26.33 -9.32 -28.62
CA ILE A 40 26.09 -10.28 -29.68
C ILE A 40 24.59 -10.41 -29.90
N GLY A 41 24.21 -10.80 -31.10
CA GLY A 41 22.81 -11.02 -31.48
C GLY A 41 22.73 -11.93 -32.70
N GLY A 42 21.51 -12.25 -33.11
CA GLY A 42 21.26 -13.07 -34.29
C GLY A 42 21.94 -14.45 -34.22
N LYS A 43 22.64 -14.83 -35.28
CA LYS A 43 23.23 -16.17 -35.46
C LYS A 43 24.13 -16.60 -34.30
N LEU A 44 25.04 -15.74 -33.84
CA LEU A 44 26.00 -16.10 -32.79
C LEU A 44 25.34 -16.35 -31.43
N LEU A 45 24.25 -15.63 -31.12
CA LEU A 45 23.48 -15.86 -29.90
C LEU A 45 22.75 -17.21 -29.97
N LEU A 46 22.16 -17.54 -31.13
CA LEU A 46 21.49 -18.82 -31.36
C LEU A 46 22.47 -19.99 -31.28
N ASP A 47 23.67 -19.83 -31.84
CA ASP A 47 24.69 -20.87 -31.80
C ASP A 47 25.23 -21.08 -30.37
N LEU A 48 25.41 -20.00 -29.60
CA LEU A 48 25.76 -20.09 -28.17
C LEU A 48 24.66 -20.77 -27.35
N ALA A 49 23.39 -20.38 -27.57
CA ALA A 49 22.24 -20.99 -26.90
C ALA A 49 22.13 -22.50 -27.17
N ARG A 50 22.39 -22.90 -28.42
CA ARG A 50 22.39 -24.31 -28.84
C ARG A 50 23.49 -25.11 -28.12
N VAL A 51 24.72 -24.60 -28.07
CA VAL A 51 25.84 -25.29 -27.40
C VAL A 51 25.66 -25.33 -25.88
N LEU A 52 25.12 -24.24 -25.29
CA LEU A 52 24.86 -24.13 -23.85
C LEU A 52 23.57 -24.84 -23.38
N ARG A 53 22.82 -25.43 -24.33
CA ARG A 53 21.55 -26.12 -24.07
C ARG A 53 20.58 -25.27 -23.25
N THR A 54 20.37 -24.03 -23.69
CA THR A 54 19.47 -23.08 -23.04
C THR A 54 18.68 -22.29 -24.08
N ASP A 55 17.55 -21.72 -23.68
CA ASP A 55 16.74 -20.89 -24.56
C ASP A 55 17.48 -19.57 -24.87
N PRO A 56 17.56 -19.15 -26.15
CA PRO A 56 18.11 -17.84 -26.51
C PRO A 56 17.50 -16.67 -25.74
N ALA A 57 16.21 -16.74 -25.38
CA ALA A 57 15.52 -15.72 -24.60
C ALA A 57 16.07 -15.60 -23.17
N LEU A 58 16.45 -16.72 -22.54
CA LEU A 58 17.05 -16.75 -21.20
C LEU A 58 18.47 -16.15 -21.19
N LEU A 59 19.20 -16.26 -22.29
CA LEU A 59 20.50 -15.59 -22.45
C LEU A 59 20.34 -14.10 -22.79
N ALA A 60 19.30 -13.76 -23.55
CA ALA A 60 19.01 -12.42 -24.04
C ALA A 60 18.33 -11.51 -23.01
N GLU A 61 17.80 -12.06 -21.92
CA GLU A 61 16.95 -11.32 -20.97
C GLU A 61 17.58 -9.97 -20.59
N VAL A 62 16.87 -8.93 -21.01
CA VAL A 62 17.20 -7.53 -20.79
C VAL A 62 16.76 -7.18 -19.37
N ALA A 63 17.54 -6.39 -18.64
CA ALA A 63 17.12 -5.89 -17.34
C ALA A 63 15.72 -5.26 -17.49
N ASP A 64 14.76 -5.78 -16.71
CA ASP A 64 13.37 -5.33 -16.70
C ASP A 64 13.30 -3.79 -16.68
N PRO A 65 12.59 -3.15 -17.63
CA PRO A 65 12.43 -1.70 -17.66
C PRO A 65 11.96 -1.11 -16.32
N ALA A 66 11.10 -1.81 -15.58
CA ALA A 66 10.63 -1.39 -14.26
C ALA A 66 11.77 -1.41 -13.23
N ARG A 67 12.59 -2.46 -13.24
CA ARG A 67 13.77 -2.58 -12.37
C ARG A 67 14.81 -1.51 -12.65
N LEU A 68 15.03 -1.17 -13.94
CA LEU A 68 15.91 -0.06 -14.33
C LEU A 68 15.36 1.28 -13.87
N GLN A 69 14.05 1.49 -13.94
CA GLN A 69 13.42 2.71 -13.47
C GLN A 69 13.54 2.87 -11.95
N ALA A 70 13.31 1.80 -11.19
CA ALA A 70 13.45 1.81 -9.73
C ALA A 70 14.89 2.10 -9.29
N LEU A 71 15.91 1.58 -10.00
CA LEU A 71 17.31 1.91 -9.72
C LEU A 71 17.64 3.37 -10.03
N ARG A 72 17.03 3.98 -11.06
CA ARG A 72 17.19 5.41 -11.33
C ARG A 72 16.54 6.27 -10.25
N ALA A 73 15.36 5.88 -9.76
CA ALA A 73 14.70 6.56 -8.65
C ALA A 73 15.56 6.49 -7.37
N ALA A 74 16.14 5.32 -7.06
CA ALA A 74 17.06 5.16 -5.94
C ALA A 74 18.32 6.03 -6.09
N ALA A 75 18.88 6.13 -7.30
CA ALA A 75 20.01 7.00 -7.59
C ALA A 75 19.67 8.50 -7.37
N ALA A 76 18.51 8.95 -7.86
CA ALA A 76 18.05 10.33 -7.66
C ALA A 76 17.80 10.65 -6.18
N SER A 77 17.13 9.75 -5.45
CA SER A 77 16.90 9.89 -4.01
C SER A 77 18.22 10.00 -3.23
N GLY A 78 19.24 9.20 -3.59
CA GLY A 78 20.57 9.31 -3.00
C GLY A 78 21.24 10.65 -3.26
N GLU A 79 21.07 11.21 -4.46
CA GLU A 79 21.59 12.54 -4.82
C GLU A 79 20.91 13.67 -4.04
N GLU A 80 19.58 13.62 -3.91
CA GLU A 80 18.78 14.52 -3.08
C GLU A 80 19.16 14.44 -1.61
N ALA A 81 19.46 13.23 -1.11
CA ALA A 81 19.97 13.00 0.24
C ALA A 81 21.43 13.43 0.44
N GLY A 82 22.09 13.98 -0.58
CA GLY A 82 23.44 14.52 -0.49
C GLY A 82 24.57 13.50 -0.63
N LEU A 83 24.30 12.29 -1.13
CA LEU A 83 25.33 11.28 -1.39
C LEU A 83 26.35 11.81 -2.41
N ARG A 84 27.65 11.70 -2.08
CA ARG A 84 28.76 12.13 -2.95
C ARG A 84 29.86 11.06 -3.02
N PRO A 85 30.41 10.77 -4.23
CA PRO A 85 29.98 11.29 -5.54
C PRO A 85 28.56 10.86 -5.91
N ALA A 86 27.88 11.65 -6.74
CA ALA A 86 26.51 11.36 -7.15
C ALA A 86 26.46 10.06 -7.97
N PRO A 87 25.46 9.18 -7.76
CA PRO A 87 25.35 7.93 -8.51
C PRO A 87 25.17 8.17 -10.02
N GLU A 88 25.85 7.41 -10.88
CA GLU A 88 25.75 7.62 -12.33
C GLU A 88 24.43 7.07 -12.91
N ALA A 89 23.35 7.85 -12.84
CA ALA A 89 22.01 7.45 -13.31
C ALA A 89 21.97 7.00 -14.79
N SER A 90 22.85 7.54 -15.64
CA SER A 90 22.98 7.17 -17.05
C SER A 90 23.54 5.75 -17.26
N ARG A 91 24.26 5.20 -16.27
CA ARG A 91 24.91 3.87 -16.33
C ARG A 91 24.16 2.79 -15.55
N VAL A 92 22.97 3.07 -15.03
CA VAL A 92 22.14 2.12 -14.27
C VAL A 92 21.90 0.80 -15.02
N ARG A 93 21.72 0.84 -16.35
CA ARG A 93 21.57 -0.37 -17.16
C ARG A 93 22.83 -1.24 -17.14
N GLU A 94 24.00 -0.63 -17.29
CA GLU A 94 25.27 -1.35 -17.25
C GLU A 94 25.50 -1.98 -15.86
N MET A 95 25.19 -1.23 -14.79
CA MET A 95 25.26 -1.73 -13.42
C MET A 95 24.33 -2.94 -13.20
N ALA A 96 23.06 -2.85 -13.62
CA ALA A 96 22.09 -3.92 -13.45
C ALA A 96 22.45 -5.19 -14.23
N GLU A 97 22.99 -5.04 -15.45
CA GLU A 97 23.39 -6.17 -16.30
C GLU A 97 24.67 -6.85 -15.81
N ARG A 98 25.60 -6.08 -15.23
CA ARG A 98 26.91 -6.58 -14.81
C ARG A 98 26.95 -7.06 -13.35
N PHE A 99 26.13 -6.47 -12.49
CA PHE A 99 26.08 -6.74 -11.05
C PHE A 99 24.64 -6.91 -10.54
N PRO A 100 23.92 -7.95 -10.98
CA PRO A 100 22.49 -8.13 -10.67
C PRO A 100 22.20 -8.28 -9.17
N GLY A 101 23.11 -8.91 -8.41
CA GLY A 101 23.00 -9.04 -6.95
C GLY A 101 23.10 -7.70 -6.22
N TRP A 102 24.07 -6.86 -6.61
CA TRP A 102 24.21 -5.50 -6.07
C TRP A 102 23.03 -4.60 -6.44
N ALA A 103 22.56 -4.70 -7.69
CA ALA A 103 21.34 -4.01 -8.12
C ALA A 103 20.11 -4.44 -7.30
N GLY A 104 20.00 -5.74 -6.98
CA GLY A 104 18.96 -6.25 -6.08
C GLY A 104 19.07 -5.68 -4.67
N LEU A 105 20.27 -5.64 -4.09
CA LEU A 105 20.51 -5.07 -2.77
C LEU A 105 20.15 -3.59 -2.70
N VAL A 106 20.57 -2.78 -3.68
CA VAL A 106 20.25 -1.35 -3.73
C VAL A 106 18.74 -1.12 -3.77
N LEU A 107 18.01 -1.87 -4.61
CA LEU A 107 16.55 -1.79 -4.68
C LEU A 107 15.89 -2.19 -3.37
N HIS A 108 16.34 -3.29 -2.76
CA HIS A 108 15.82 -3.75 -1.47
C HIS A 108 16.05 -2.69 -0.38
N GLN A 109 17.22 -2.06 -0.35
CA GLN A 109 17.52 -0.99 0.60
C GLN A 109 16.68 0.26 0.33
N ALA A 110 16.49 0.67 -0.92
CA ALA A 110 15.63 1.80 -1.26
C ALA A 110 14.19 1.56 -0.79
N GLN A 111 13.63 0.38 -1.09
CA GLN A 111 12.29 -0.02 -0.62
C GLN A 111 12.19 -0.04 0.92
N ARG A 112 13.23 -0.51 1.61
CA ARG A 112 13.28 -0.49 3.08
C ARG A 112 13.31 0.93 3.63
N ILE A 113 14.06 1.84 3.01
CA ILE A 113 14.14 3.24 3.42
C ILE A 113 12.79 3.92 3.23
N ASP A 114 12.11 3.70 2.10
CA ASP A 114 10.76 4.22 1.86
C ASP A 114 9.76 3.70 2.90
N ALA A 115 9.80 2.39 3.20
CA ALA A 115 8.96 1.78 4.22
C ALA A 115 9.25 2.32 5.63
N LEU A 116 10.51 2.58 5.96
CA LEU A 116 10.90 3.22 7.22
C LEU A 116 10.45 4.67 7.29
N GLY A 117 10.56 5.43 6.20
CA GLY A 117 10.04 6.79 6.10
C GLY A 117 8.55 6.83 6.38
N LEU A 118 7.77 5.95 5.74
CA LEU A 118 6.33 5.82 6.00
C LEU A 118 6.03 5.45 7.45
N ARG A 119 6.82 4.56 8.07
CA ARG A 119 6.68 4.22 9.50
C ARG A 119 6.96 5.41 10.41
N VAL A 120 7.97 6.22 10.11
CA VAL A 120 8.25 7.45 10.87
C VAL A 120 7.09 8.42 10.75
N THR A 121 6.54 8.62 9.55
CA THR A 121 5.36 9.45 9.34
C THR A 121 4.14 8.90 10.08
N GLU A 122 3.98 7.58 10.13
CA GLU A 122 2.92 6.90 10.90
C GLU A 122 3.11 7.04 12.41
N LEU A 123 4.33 6.92 12.93
CA LEU A 123 4.64 7.15 14.34
C LEU A 123 4.45 8.63 14.73
N ALA A 124 4.85 9.56 13.85
CA ALA A 124 4.60 10.99 14.03
C ALA A 124 3.10 11.30 14.00
N ALA A 125 2.35 10.64 13.12
CA ALA A 125 0.89 10.68 13.14
C ALA A 125 0.38 10.14 14.49
N ARG A 126 0.81 8.97 14.95
CA ARG A 126 0.35 8.41 16.24
C ARG A 126 0.68 9.31 17.44
N LEU A 127 1.87 9.90 17.49
CA LEU A 127 2.25 10.87 18.52
C LEU A 127 1.33 12.11 18.49
N SER A 128 0.99 12.62 17.31
CA SER A 128 -0.01 13.71 17.18
C SER A 128 -1.46 13.29 17.49
N HIS A 129 -1.71 11.99 17.68
CA HIS A 129 -3.04 11.40 17.95
C HIS A 129 -3.14 10.80 19.36
N ASP A 130 -2.10 10.89 20.17
CA ASP A 130 -2.12 10.40 21.53
C ASP A 130 -3.04 11.30 22.38
N ARG A 131 -4.16 10.73 22.84
CA ARG A 131 -5.20 11.43 23.62
C ARG A 131 -4.64 11.93 24.95
N ASP A 132 -3.70 11.22 25.54
CA ASP A 132 -3.10 11.57 26.83
C ASP A 132 -2.10 12.71 26.65
N LEU A 133 -1.31 12.70 25.57
CA LEU A 133 -0.42 13.80 25.19
C LEU A 133 -1.22 15.08 24.86
N ALA A 134 -2.26 14.96 24.03
CA ALA A 134 -3.11 16.08 23.64
C ALA A 134 -3.85 16.69 24.84
N ALA A 135 -4.37 15.86 25.75
CA ALA A 135 -5.03 16.32 26.97
C ALA A 135 -4.04 16.98 27.95
N ALA A 136 -2.80 16.51 28.02
CA ALA A 136 -1.75 17.13 28.83
C ALA A 136 -1.32 18.50 28.26
N LEU A 137 -1.11 18.60 26.94
CA LEU A 137 -0.79 19.87 26.27
C LEU A 137 -1.92 20.90 26.39
N HIS A 138 -3.18 20.48 26.25
CA HIS A 138 -4.32 21.38 26.45
C HIS A 138 -4.40 21.91 27.89
N ARG A 139 -4.15 21.07 28.90
CA ARG A 139 -4.09 21.50 30.31
C ARG A 139 -2.97 22.50 30.56
N VAL A 140 -1.82 22.32 29.93
CA VAL A 140 -0.70 23.29 30.00
C VAL A 140 -1.10 24.64 29.40
N LEU A 141 -1.65 24.65 28.19
CA LEU A 141 -2.06 25.89 27.51
C LEU A 141 -3.18 26.62 28.27
N SER A 142 -4.18 25.89 28.75
CA SER A 142 -5.29 26.45 29.52
C SER A 142 -4.81 27.01 30.86
N GLY A 143 -3.93 26.29 31.58
CA GLY A 143 -3.32 26.76 32.82
C GLY A 143 -2.51 28.04 32.64
N VAL A 144 -1.62 28.10 31.64
CA VAL A 144 -0.82 29.30 31.34
C VAL A 144 -1.71 30.49 30.96
N THR A 145 -2.76 30.26 30.17
CA THR A 145 -3.69 31.32 29.74
C THR A 145 -4.48 31.87 30.92
N SER A 146 -4.97 31.00 31.80
CA SER A 146 -5.70 31.40 33.01
C SER A 146 -4.82 32.18 33.99
N ILE A 147 -3.60 31.70 34.26
CA ILE A 147 -2.62 32.39 35.12
C ILE A 147 -2.31 33.77 34.56
N ARG A 148 -2.06 33.89 33.25
CA ARG A 148 -1.76 35.17 32.59
C ARG A 148 -2.93 36.14 32.71
N ALA A 149 -4.17 35.68 32.49
CA ALA A 149 -5.36 36.51 32.59
C ALA A 149 -5.61 37.00 34.02
N ALA A 150 -5.56 36.10 35.01
CA ALA A 150 -5.73 36.44 36.42
C ALA A 150 -4.62 37.37 36.94
N SER A 151 -3.37 37.15 36.50
CA SER A 151 -2.23 38.01 36.87
C SER A 151 -2.32 39.39 36.23
N GLY A 152 -2.82 39.49 34.99
CA GLY A 152 -3.06 40.77 34.32
C GLY A 152 -4.10 41.61 35.04
N ILE A 153 -5.24 41.02 35.41
CA ILE A 153 -6.31 41.72 36.16
C ILE A 153 -5.79 42.24 37.51
N LEU A 154 -5.00 41.44 38.23
CA LEU A 154 -4.40 41.85 39.50
C LEU A 154 -3.36 42.96 39.34
N ALA A 155 -2.68 43.05 38.19
CA ALA A 155 -1.68 44.06 37.92
C ALA A 155 -2.28 45.39 37.40
N ASP A 156 -3.35 45.30 36.63
CA ASP A 156 -3.95 46.44 35.92
C ASP A 156 -4.98 47.22 36.77
N ASP A 157 -5.59 46.58 37.79
CA ASP A 157 -6.59 47.21 38.65
C ASP A 157 -6.20 47.17 40.15
N PRO A 158 -5.56 48.24 40.66
CA PRO A 158 -5.08 48.31 42.04
C PRO A 158 -6.19 48.47 43.08
N ASP A 159 -7.39 48.90 42.68
CA ASP A 159 -8.52 49.19 43.58
C ASP A 159 -9.47 48.00 43.75
N LEU A 160 -9.06 46.80 43.31
CA LEU A 160 -9.83 45.57 43.49
C LEU A 160 -10.20 45.34 44.96
N ASP A 161 -11.47 45.00 45.20
CA ASP A 161 -11.94 44.58 46.52
C ASP A 161 -11.20 43.32 47.01
N ARG A 162 -11.06 43.21 48.33
CA ARG A 162 -10.25 42.18 48.98
C ARG A 162 -10.75 40.77 48.66
N ASP A 163 -12.06 40.55 48.59
CA ASP A 163 -12.63 39.24 48.29
C ASP A 163 -12.32 38.80 46.86
N TRP A 164 -12.33 39.74 45.89
CA TRP A 164 -11.96 39.45 44.52
C TRP A 164 -10.46 39.17 44.36
N ARG A 165 -9.62 39.96 45.05
CA ARG A 165 -8.17 39.76 45.06
C ARG A 165 -7.80 38.37 45.59
N ASP A 166 -8.42 37.95 46.70
CA ASP A 166 -8.19 36.63 47.29
C ASP A 166 -8.64 35.50 46.35
N ARG A 167 -9.74 35.67 45.60
CA ARG A 167 -10.19 34.71 44.58
C ARG A 167 -9.22 34.60 43.39
N PHE A 168 -8.70 35.71 42.88
CA PHE A 168 -7.73 35.67 41.78
C PHE A 168 -6.40 35.03 42.21
N LEU A 169 -5.93 35.32 43.43
CA LEU A 169 -4.74 34.67 43.99
C LEU A 169 -4.95 33.17 44.23
N ALA A 170 -6.14 32.75 44.65
CA ALA A 170 -6.49 31.33 44.77
C ALA A 170 -6.54 30.63 43.40
N ASN A 171 -7.10 31.28 42.37
CA ASN A 171 -7.13 30.74 41.00
C ASN A 171 -5.71 30.57 40.44
N ILE A 172 -4.86 31.60 40.56
CA ILE A 172 -3.45 31.53 40.11
C ILE A 172 -2.73 30.37 40.78
N ARG A 173 -2.94 30.16 42.09
CA ARG A 173 -2.33 29.06 42.83
C ARG A 173 -2.79 27.71 42.31
N GLY A 174 -4.10 27.50 42.17
CA GLY A 174 -4.67 26.25 41.67
C GLY A 174 -4.23 25.94 40.23
N ASP A 175 -4.22 26.94 39.35
CA ASP A 175 -3.80 26.77 37.96
C ASP A 175 -2.28 26.51 37.84
N SER A 176 -1.47 27.11 38.72
CA SER A 176 -0.03 26.87 38.77
C SER A 176 0.30 25.44 39.22
N GLU A 177 -0.44 24.92 40.21
CA GLU A 177 -0.32 23.54 40.67
C GLU A 177 -0.75 22.54 39.58
N ALA A 178 -1.87 22.80 38.90
CA ALA A 178 -2.34 22.00 37.78
C ALA A 178 -1.35 22.00 36.59
N LEU A 179 -0.76 23.15 36.29
CA LEU A 179 0.29 23.30 35.26
C LEU A 179 1.55 22.49 35.60
N ALA A 180 1.99 22.51 36.87
CA ALA A 180 3.14 21.74 37.33
C ALA A 180 2.89 20.22 37.25
N GLU A 181 1.68 19.76 37.54
CA GLU A 181 1.33 18.34 37.41
C GLU A 181 1.21 17.91 35.94
N ALA A 182 0.58 18.72 35.08
CA ALA A 182 0.49 18.45 33.65
C ALA A 182 1.88 18.38 33.00
N SER A 183 2.80 19.28 33.39
CA SER A 183 4.18 19.29 32.91
C SER A 183 4.98 18.06 33.37
N ARG A 184 4.79 17.62 34.63
CA ARG A 184 5.39 16.38 35.14
C ARG A 184 4.84 15.13 34.44
N ALA A 185 3.54 15.11 34.10
CA ALA A 185 2.94 14.03 33.33
C ALA A 185 3.50 13.95 31.91
N LEU A 186 3.71 15.09 31.24
CA LEU A 186 4.37 15.16 29.93
C LEU A 186 5.81 14.65 30.00
N MET A 187 6.58 15.04 31.00
CA MET A 187 7.94 14.55 31.19
C MET A 187 7.98 13.04 31.42
N ARG A 188 7.13 12.49 32.30
CA ARG A 188 7.05 11.03 32.51
C ARG A 188 6.70 10.25 31.24
N TYR A 189 5.86 10.83 30.37
CA TYR A 189 5.51 10.24 29.08
C TYR A 189 6.69 10.28 28.10
N LEU A 190 7.41 11.40 28.02
CA LEU A 190 8.57 11.56 27.12
C LEU A 190 9.82 10.82 27.60
N GLU A 191 9.99 10.67 28.91
CA GLU A 191 11.10 9.95 29.55
C GLU A 191 10.83 8.44 29.69
N ALA A 192 9.63 7.97 29.36
CA ALA A 192 9.33 6.55 29.37
C ALA A 192 10.32 5.83 28.43
N PRO A 193 11.25 5.00 28.96
CA PRO A 193 12.25 4.33 28.14
C PRO A 193 11.51 3.48 27.11
N GLU A 194 11.96 3.50 25.84
CA GLU A 194 11.49 2.77 24.65
C GLU A 194 10.94 1.35 24.94
N ARG A 195 9.81 1.29 25.62
CA ARG A 195 8.98 0.14 25.91
C ARG A 195 7.56 0.46 25.45
N SER A 196 7.43 1.26 24.40
CA SER A 196 6.54 0.85 23.34
C SER A 196 7.24 -0.30 22.63
N VAL A 197 6.92 -1.54 23.03
CA VAL A 197 6.91 -2.66 22.07
C VAL A 197 6.37 -2.05 20.77
N PRO A 198 7.05 -2.12 19.61
CA PRO A 198 6.41 -1.69 18.36
C PRO A 198 5.09 -2.44 18.37
N ALA A 199 3.96 -1.74 18.47
CA ALA A 199 2.67 -2.41 18.60
C ALA A 199 2.66 -3.43 17.47
N ALA A 200 2.77 -4.72 17.85
CA ALA A 200 3.02 -5.77 16.87
C ALA A 200 1.91 -5.59 15.85
N LEU A 201 2.28 -5.49 14.57
CA LEU A 201 1.29 -5.42 13.49
C LEU A 201 0.24 -6.47 13.81
N SER A 202 -1.04 -6.10 13.72
CA SER A 202 -2.06 -7.11 13.93
C SER A 202 -1.78 -8.26 12.94
N PRO A 203 -2.05 -9.52 13.30
CA PRO A 203 -1.80 -10.62 12.38
C PRO A 203 -2.41 -10.41 10.97
N PRO A 204 -3.61 -9.81 10.82
CA PRO A 204 -4.12 -9.37 9.52
C PRO A 204 -3.24 -8.31 8.82
N ASP A 205 -2.75 -7.30 9.53
CA ASP A 205 -1.87 -6.27 8.96
C ASP A 205 -0.54 -6.85 8.46
N GLU A 206 0.02 -7.83 9.16
CA GLU A 206 1.23 -8.53 8.73
C GLU A 206 0.98 -9.37 7.47
N ALA A 207 -0.16 -10.07 7.40
CA ALA A 207 -0.57 -10.79 6.20
C ALA A 207 -0.79 -9.85 5.00
N GLU A 208 -1.40 -8.68 5.21
CA GLU A 208 -1.58 -7.66 4.18
C GLU A 208 -0.25 -7.09 3.66
N LEU A 209 0.73 -6.86 4.55
CA LEU A 209 2.05 -6.38 4.14
C LEU A 209 2.76 -7.38 3.23
N TRP A 210 2.59 -8.68 3.50
CA TRP A 210 3.13 -9.74 2.65
C TRP A 210 2.49 -9.74 1.25
N LEU A 211 1.19 -9.43 1.16
CA LEU A 211 0.45 -9.32 -0.11
C LEU A 211 0.78 -8.02 -0.86
N ASP A 212 0.89 -6.89 -0.16
CA ASP A 212 1.30 -5.60 -0.71
C ASP A 212 2.68 -5.70 -1.39
N ALA A 213 3.62 -6.46 -0.80
CA ALA A 213 4.94 -6.72 -1.37
C ALA A 213 4.91 -7.46 -2.73
N ARG A 214 3.76 -8.06 -3.09
CA ARG A 214 3.51 -8.76 -4.36
C ARG A 214 2.49 -8.05 -5.23
N ASP A 215 2.10 -6.82 -4.87
CA ASP A 215 1.00 -6.10 -5.52
C ASP A 215 -0.31 -6.93 -5.56
N HIS A 216 -0.48 -7.85 -4.61
CA HIS A 216 -1.58 -8.83 -4.55
C HIS A 216 -1.72 -9.71 -5.81
N LEU A 217 -0.69 -9.81 -6.63
CA LEU A 217 -0.64 -10.70 -7.80
C LEU A 217 0.01 -12.02 -7.41
N LEU A 218 -0.72 -13.12 -7.59
CA LEU A 218 -0.34 -14.47 -7.17
C LEU A 218 -0.42 -15.43 -8.37
N PRO A 219 0.47 -15.30 -9.36
CA PRO A 219 0.42 -16.12 -10.58
C PRO A 219 0.57 -17.61 -10.30
N GLU A 220 1.22 -18.00 -9.20
CA GLU A 220 1.38 -19.40 -8.79
C GLU A 220 0.04 -20.08 -8.53
N ILE A 221 -0.96 -19.32 -8.07
CA ILE A 221 -2.32 -19.84 -7.85
C ILE A 221 -2.98 -20.26 -9.17
N GLU A 222 -2.65 -19.60 -10.28
CA GLU A 222 -3.20 -19.92 -11.60
C GLU A 222 -2.65 -21.22 -12.16
N THR A 223 -1.39 -21.52 -11.85
CA THR A 223 -0.69 -22.73 -12.31
C THR A 223 -0.87 -23.90 -11.34
N GLY A 224 -1.42 -23.66 -10.15
CA GLY A 224 -1.51 -24.64 -9.06
C GLY A 224 -0.15 -24.90 -8.38
N GLU A 225 0.83 -24.03 -8.61
CA GLU A 225 2.14 -24.11 -7.98
C GLU A 225 2.09 -23.57 -6.54
N PRO A 226 2.96 -24.07 -5.65
CA PRO A 226 3.05 -23.54 -4.30
C PRO A 226 3.51 -22.08 -4.34
N VAL A 227 2.78 -21.22 -3.64
CA VAL A 227 3.07 -19.79 -3.53
C VAL A 227 4.48 -19.58 -2.98
N ALA A 228 5.32 -18.83 -3.71
CA ALA A 228 6.73 -18.70 -3.40
C ALA A 228 7.02 -17.70 -2.26
N GLY A 229 8.03 -18.04 -1.44
CA GLY A 229 8.58 -17.20 -0.38
C GLY A 229 8.11 -17.59 1.03
N PRO A 230 8.83 -17.13 2.08
CA PRO A 230 8.48 -17.46 3.45
C PRO A 230 7.12 -16.85 3.79
N LEU A 231 6.19 -17.68 4.25
CA LEU A 231 4.96 -17.23 4.88
C LEU A 231 5.29 -16.78 6.32
N PRO A 232 4.66 -15.72 6.84
CA PRO A 232 4.79 -15.39 8.25
C PRO A 232 4.34 -16.57 9.12
N GLU A 233 4.98 -16.76 10.27
CA GLU A 233 4.63 -17.81 11.21
C GLU A 233 3.44 -17.38 12.09
N GLY A 234 2.83 -18.33 12.81
CA GLY A 234 1.78 -18.04 13.77
C GLY A 234 0.48 -17.50 13.15
N PRO A 235 -0.27 -16.63 13.87
CA PRO A 235 -1.60 -16.18 13.46
C PRO A 235 -1.63 -15.41 12.13
N ALA A 236 -0.56 -14.70 11.78
CA ALA A 236 -0.47 -13.95 10.52
C ALA A 236 -0.38 -14.92 9.33
N GLY A 237 0.41 -15.99 9.46
CA GLY A 237 0.47 -17.07 8.50
C GLY A 237 -0.86 -17.79 8.31
N GLU A 238 -1.63 -17.96 9.39
CA GLU A 238 -2.95 -18.58 9.32
C GLU A 238 -3.96 -17.70 8.56
N ALA A 239 -3.98 -16.40 8.86
CA ALA A 239 -4.81 -15.43 8.14
C ALA A 239 -4.46 -15.40 6.64
N LEU A 240 -3.16 -15.39 6.33
CA LEU A 240 -2.70 -15.42 4.94
C LEU A 240 -3.08 -16.72 4.23
N ARG A 241 -2.90 -17.88 4.87
CA ARG A 241 -3.31 -19.18 4.27
C ARG A 241 -4.80 -19.24 3.96
N ARG A 242 -5.67 -18.70 4.83
CA ARG A 242 -7.11 -18.59 4.55
C ARG A 242 -7.38 -17.73 3.32
N TRP A 243 -6.70 -16.60 3.20
CA TRP A 243 -6.81 -15.73 2.02
C TRP A 243 -6.33 -16.42 0.74
N LEU A 244 -5.18 -17.10 0.79
CA LEU A 244 -4.63 -17.84 -0.35
C LEU A 244 -5.56 -18.97 -0.81
N ALA A 245 -6.19 -19.69 0.12
CA ALA A 245 -7.17 -20.71 -0.20
C ALA A 245 -8.39 -20.12 -0.94
N LEU A 246 -8.91 -18.99 -0.46
CA LEU A 246 -10.00 -18.27 -1.12
C LEU A 246 -9.61 -17.82 -2.55
N CYS A 247 -8.40 -17.29 -2.72
CA CYS A 247 -7.88 -16.93 -4.03
C CYS A 247 -7.78 -18.15 -4.97
N ALA A 248 -7.38 -19.32 -4.45
CA ALA A 248 -7.29 -20.54 -5.24
C ALA A 248 -8.67 -21.07 -5.67
N GLU A 249 -9.67 -20.99 -4.78
CA GLU A 249 -11.06 -21.31 -5.13
C GLU A 249 -11.60 -20.36 -6.22
N ASP A 250 -11.34 -19.06 -6.09
CA ASP A 250 -11.71 -18.06 -7.10
C ASP A 250 -11.01 -18.30 -8.44
N ALA A 251 -9.72 -18.65 -8.43
CA ALA A 251 -8.95 -18.92 -9.64
C ALA A 251 -9.43 -20.19 -10.37
N ALA A 252 -9.76 -21.25 -9.62
CA ALA A 252 -10.34 -22.47 -10.17
C ALA A 252 -11.72 -22.22 -10.80
N ALA A 253 -12.53 -21.35 -10.18
CA ALA A 253 -13.86 -21.01 -10.67
C ALA A 253 -13.84 -20.06 -11.89
N LEU A 254 -12.84 -19.16 -11.94
CA LEU A 254 -12.69 -18.09 -12.93
C LEU A 254 -11.22 -17.98 -13.40
N PRO A 255 -10.73 -18.85 -14.31
CA PRO A 255 -9.33 -18.79 -14.76
C PRO A 255 -8.97 -17.45 -15.42
N LEU A 256 -7.77 -16.89 -15.16
CA LEU A 256 -7.43 -15.50 -15.55
C LEU A 256 -7.57 -15.22 -17.04
N GLY A 257 -7.17 -16.15 -17.92
CA GLY A 257 -7.21 -15.93 -19.37
C GLY A 257 -8.62 -15.64 -19.89
N PRO A 258 -9.56 -16.61 -19.80
CA PRO A 258 -10.95 -16.39 -20.20
C PRO A 258 -11.64 -15.27 -19.41
N PHE A 259 -11.36 -15.16 -18.11
CA PHE A 259 -11.97 -14.12 -17.27
C PHE A 259 -11.51 -12.72 -17.66
N GLY A 260 -10.22 -12.52 -17.94
CA GLY A 260 -9.68 -11.24 -18.40
C GLY A 260 -10.31 -10.80 -19.72
N GLN A 261 -10.44 -11.71 -20.69
CA GLN A 261 -11.12 -11.40 -21.94
C GLN A 261 -12.59 -10.99 -21.73
N ALA A 262 -13.32 -11.74 -20.91
CA ALA A 262 -14.69 -11.38 -20.55
C ALA A 262 -14.76 -10.02 -19.83
N ALA A 263 -13.79 -9.73 -18.96
CA ALA A 263 -13.73 -8.46 -18.23
C ALA A 263 -13.50 -7.27 -19.17
N LEU A 264 -12.72 -7.41 -20.24
CA LEU A 264 -12.59 -6.37 -21.26
C LEU A 264 -13.89 -6.15 -22.03
N GLU A 265 -14.57 -7.24 -22.42
CA GLU A 265 -15.82 -7.18 -23.19
C GLU A 265 -16.98 -6.58 -22.40
N GLU A 266 -17.01 -6.76 -21.08
CA GLU A 266 -18.03 -6.21 -20.18
C GLU A 266 -17.60 -4.89 -19.51
N GLU A 267 -16.54 -4.24 -20.01
CA GLU A 267 -16.03 -2.96 -19.48
C GLU A 267 -15.72 -3.00 -17.96
N HIS A 268 -15.26 -4.16 -17.49
CA HIS A 268 -14.95 -4.47 -16.10
C HIS A 268 -16.12 -4.27 -15.12
N ASP A 269 -17.38 -4.25 -15.60
CA ASP A 269 -18.56 -4.16 -14.73
C ASP A 269 -18.79 -5.52 -14.00
N PRO A 270 -18.60 -5.58 -12.66
CA PRO A 270 -18.69 -6.84 -11.93
C PRO A 270 -20.11 -7.43 -11.94
N VAL A 271 -21.16 -6.61 -12.09
CA VAL A 271 -22.54 -7.11 -12.13
C VAL A 271 -22.81 -7.80 -13.47
N ARG A 272 -22.30 -7.24 -14.57
CA ARG A 272 -22.38 -7.89 -15.89
C ARG A 272 -21.56 -9.16 -15.95
N LEU A 273 -20.34 -9.11 -15.42
CA LEU A 273 -19.46 -10.27 -15.32
C LEU A 273 -20.07 -11.40 -14.48
N ALA A 274 -20.70 -11.08 -13.34
CA ALA A 274 -21.40 -12.07 -12.53
C ALA A 274 -22.55 -12.74 -13.30
N ARG A 275 -23.34 -11.97 -14.05
CA ARG A 275 -24.40 -12.52 -14.91
C ARG A 275 -23.85 -13.40 -16.03
N ARG A 276 -22.77 -12.97 -16.68
CA ARG A 276 -22.14 -13.70 -17.79
C ARG A 276 -21.48 -15.00 -17.34
N THR A 277 -20.81 -14.98 -16.20
CA THR A 277 -20.06 -16.14 -15.67
C THR A 277 -20.93 -17.08 -14.81
N GLY A 278 -22.09 -16.61 -14.35
CA GLY A 278 -22.93 -17.34 -13.40
C GLY A 278 -22.31 -17.48 -12.01
N ARG A 279 -21.25 -16.72 -11.70
CA ARG A 279 -20.54 -16.76 -10.41
C ARG A 279 -21.04 -15.68 -9.45
N PRO A 280 -20.90 -15.90 -8.12
CA PRO A 280 -21.23 -14.89 -7.12
C PRO A 280 -20.52 -13.56 -7.38
N LEU A 281 -21.23 -12.45 -7.15
CA LEU A 281 -20.71 -11.11 -7.41
C LEU A 281 -19.42 -10.82 -6.63
N VAL A 282 -19.37 -11.20 -5.36
CA VAL A 282 -18.19 -11.00 -4.51
C VAL A 282 -16.98 -11.78 -5.01
N GLN A 283 -17.17 -13.01 -5.50
CA GLN A 283 -16.10 -13.79 -6.14
C GLN A 283 -15.60 -13.10 -7.42
N VAL A 284 -16.49 -12.59 -8.27
CA VAL A 284 -16.11 -11.80 -9.46
C VAL A 284 -15.34 -10.53 -9.08
N MET A 285 -15.76 -9.83 -8.02
CA MET A 285 -15.07 -8.64 -7.52
C MET A 285 -13.66 -8.96 -7.05
N ARG A 286 -13.46 -9.99 -6.21
CA ARG A 286 -12.11 -10.44 -5.82
C ARG A 286 -11.29 -10.86 -7.04
N ARG A 287 -11.94 -11.46 -8.04
CA ARG A 287 -11.24 -11.88 -9.25
C ARG A 287 -10.77 -10.73 -10.13
N LEU A 288 -11.52 -9.63 -10.23
CA LEU A 288 -11.06 -8.41 -10.90
C LEU A 288 -9.75 -7.90 -10.30
N VAL A 289 -9.58 -8.03 -8.99
CA VAL A 289 -8.36 -7.64 -8.28
C VAL A 289 -7.18 -8.51 -8.69
N ALA A 290 -7.38 -9.80 -8.97
CA ALA A 290 -6.30 -10.69 -9.41
C ALA A 290 -5.79 -10.39 -10.85
N LEU A 291 -6.48 -9.55 -11.62
CA LEU A 291 -6.04 -9.21 -12.98
C LEU A 291 -4.75 -8.37 -12.94
N PRO A 292 -3.70 -8.77 -13.67
CA PRO A 292 -2.51 -7.93 -13.80
C PRO A 292 -2.86 -6.65 -14.55
N PRO A 293 -2.27 -5.49 -14.20
CA PRO A 293 -2.52 -4.21 -14.86
C PRO A 293 -1.81 -4.12 -16.23
N THR A 294 -1.99 -5.14 -17.05
CA THR A 294 -1.47 -5.28 -18.41
C THR A 294 -2.63 -5.68 -19.33
N GLY A 295 -2.46 -5.57 -20.65
CA GLY A 295 -3.51 -6.01 -21.60
C GLY A 295 -4.81 -5.21 -21.56
N GLY A 296 -4.80 -3.97 -21.05
CA GLY A 296 -5.97 -3.09 -20.98
C GLY A 296 -6.75 -3.14 -19.66
N HIS A 297 -6.28 -3.93 -18.68
CA HIS A 297 -6.87 -3.97 -17.34
C HIS A 297 -6.37 -2.81 -16.46
N PRO A 298 -7.26 -2.05 -15.78
CA PRO A 298 -6.84 -1.09 -14.77
C PRO A 298 -6.37 -1.80 -13.50
N ARG A 299 -5.68 -1.06 -12.62
CA ARG A 299 -5.46 -1.53 -11.24
C ARG A 299 -6.76 -1.41 -10.46
N PHE A 300 -7.11 -2.46 -9.71
CA PHE A 300 -8.27 -2.47 -8.84
C PHE A 300 -7.84 -2.40 -7.37
N ALA A 301 -8.44 -1.49 -6.62
CA ALA A 301 -8.46 -1.52 -5.16
C ALA A 301 -9.54 -2.49 -4.68
N LEU A 302 -9.32 -3.01 -3.47
CA LEU A 302 -10.24 -3.91 -2.77
C LEU A 302 -10.40 -3.42 -1.34
N ALA A 303 -11.63 -3.39 -0.84
CA ALA A 303 -11.92 -3.22 0.57
C ALA A 303 -12.97 -4.24 0.98
N ILE A 304 -12.67 -5.01 2.02
CA ILE A 304 -13.61 -5.94 2.65
C ILE A 304 -13.81 -5.46 4.08
N ALA A 305 -15.06 -5.26 4.49
CA ALA A 305 -15.41 -4.83 5.84
C ALA A 305 -16.49 -5.70 6.46
N ASP A 306 -16.50 -5.80 7.78
CA ASP A 306 -17.66 -6.32 8.51
C ASP A 306 -18.71 -5.22 8.78
N ALA A 307 -19.82 -5.61 9.40
CA ALA A 307 -20.89 -4.70 9.78
C ALA A 307 -20.51 -3.66 10.87
N SER A 308 -19.38 -3.85 11.58
CA SER A 308 -18.86 -2.84 12.51
C SER A 308 -18.14 -1.70 11.78
N GLY A 309 -17.83 -1.90 10.50
CA GLY A 309 -17.03 -1.00 9.68
C GLY A 309 -15.53 -1.27 9.77
N THR A 310 -15.12 -2.37 10.42
CA THR A 310 -13.73 -2.80 10.48
C THR A 310 -13.32 -3.37 9.14
N LEU A 311 -12.23 -2.85 8.56
CA LEU A 311 -11.66 -3.40 7.33
C LEU A 311 -10.91 -4.70 7.64
N LEU A 312 -11.41 -5.80 7.08
CA LEU A 312 -10.85 -7.15 7.23
C LEU A 312 -9.74 -7.43 6.21
N HIS A 313 -9.81 -6.78 5.05
CA HIS A 313 -8.83 -6.90 3.99
C HIS A 313 -8.84 -5.64 3.12
N ARG A 314 -7.65 -5.18 2.73
CA ARG A 314 -7.52 -4.04 1.81
C ARG A 314 -6.40 -4.21 0.79
N ARG A 315 -6.68 -3.79 -0.44
CA ARG A 315 -5.69 -3.51 -1.48
C ARG A 315 -5.82 -2.07 -1.92
N ARG A 316 -4.72 -1.32 -1.88
CA ARG A 316 -4.65 0.09 -2.26
C ARG A 316 -4.14 0.24 -3.69
N ILE A 317 -4.55 1.32 -4.35
CA ILE A 317 -4.00 1.75 -5.64
C ILE A 317 -3.63 3.23 -5.54
N GLU A 318 -2.83 3.72 -6.49
CA GLU A 318 -2.43 5.12 -6.55
C GLU A 318 -3.65 6.06 -6.58
N GLY A 319 -3.64 7.10 -5.75
CA GLY A 319 -4.73 8.06 -5.61
C GLY A 319 -5.98 7.56 -4.85
N PHE A 320 -6.05 6.27 -4.48
CA PHE A 320 -7.14 5.70 -3.69
C PHE A 320 -6.62 5.06 -2.41
N ALA A 321 -6.47 5.89 -1.38
CA ALA A 321 -5.98 5.46 -0.08
C ALA A 321 -7.11 4.85 0.78
N LEU A 322 -6.83 3.65 1.30
CA LEU A 322 -7.68 2.98 2.29
C LEU A 322 -7.04 3.09 3.70
N PRO A 323 -7.66 3.78 4.68
CA PRO A 323 -7.09 3.92 6.01
C PRO A 323 -7.13 2.59 6.76
N ARG A 324 -6.25 2.43 7.77
CA ARG A 324 -6.23 1.23 8.62
C ARG A 324 -7.29 1.24 9.72
N GLU A 325 -7.71 2.42 10.17
CA GLU A 325 -8.63 2.57 11.30
C GLU A 325 -10.02 3.02 10.83
N ALA A 326 -10.22 4.34 10.71
CA ALA A 326 -11.53 4.92 10.43
C ALA A 326 -11.66 5.35 8.95
N ALA A 327 -12.42 4.58 8.18
CA ALA A 327 -12.79 4.92 6.81
C ALA A 327 -13.86 6.03 6.74
N CYS A 328 -13.97 6.66 5.57
CA CYS A 328 -15.00 7.66 5.32
C CYS A 328 -16.39 6.99 5.31
N PRO A 329 -17.37 7.49 6.09
CA PRO A 329 -18.70 6.88 6.15
C PRO A 329 -19.49 7.01 4.83
N PHE A 330 -19.07 7.89 3.92
CA PHE A 330 -19.71 8.07 2.61
C PHE A 330 -19.15 7.17 1.52
N TRP A 331 -18.27 6.23 1.84
CA TRP A 331 -17.87 5.22 0.88
C TRP A 331 -19.04 4.32 0.49
N PRO A 332 -19.15 3.96 -0.82
CA PRO A 332 -20.17 3.01 -1.30
C PRO A 332 -20.15 1.67 -0.56
N LEU A 333 -18.98 1.28 -0.03
CA LEU A 333 -18.82 0.14 0.87
C LEU A 333 -19.86 0.16 2.01
N PHE A 334 -19.96 1.25 2.76
CA PHE A 334 -20.88 1.32 3.90
C PHE A 334 -22.34 1.58 3.48
N GLU A 335 -22.57 2.16 2.29
CA GLU A 335 -23.92 2.27 1.71
C GLU A 335 -24.51 0.87 1.44
N ALA A 336 -23.69 -0.07 0.98
CA ALA A 336 -24.14 -1.43 0.67
C ALA A 336 -24.60 -2.23 1.91
N LEU A 337 -24.09 -1.93 3.12
CA LEU A 337 -24.55 -2.55 4.37
C LEU A 337 -26.04 -2.30 4.64
N ALA A 338 -26.57 -1.16 4.19
CA ALA A 338 -27.98 -0.82 4.41
C ALA A 338 -28.93 -1.71 3.60
N GLN A 339 -28.45 -2.33 2.52
CA GLN A 339 -29.26 -3.17 1.62
C GLN A 339 -28.46 -4.41 1.16
N PRO A 340 -28.29 -5.43 2.03
CA PRO A 340 -27.59 -6.65 1.68
C PRO A 340 -28.15 -7.32 0.41
N GLY A 341 -27.26 -7.80 -0.45
CA GLY A 341 -27.55 -8.41 -1.74
C GLY A 341 -27.77 -7.42 -2.88
N ARG A 342 -27.99 -6.12 -2.60
CA ARG A 342 -28.14 -5.10 -3.64
C ARG A 342 -26.78 -4.48 -4.00
N PRO A 343 -26.31 -4.61 -5.24
CA PRO A 343 -25.07 -3.95 -5.66
C PRO A 343 -25.25 -2.42 -5.71
N VAL A 344 -24.27 -1.71 -5.16
CA VAL A 344 -24.13 -0.26 -5.21
C VAL A 344 -23.05 0.08 -6.23
N ARG A 345 -23.33 1.07 -7.09
CA ARG A 345 -22.38 1.62 -8.06
C ARG A 345 -22.30 3.14 -7.88
N ALA A 346 -21.11 3.67 -7.68
CA ALA A 346 -20.91 5.10 -7.49
C ALA A 346 -19.55 5.58 -7.99
N LEU A 347 -19.43 6.88 -8.28
CA LEU A 347 -18.14 7.52 -8.54
C LEU A 347 -17.63 8.17 -7.26
N ALA A 348 -16.58 7.60 -6.66
CA ALA A 348 -15.92 8.18 -5.50
C ALA A 348 -14.95 9.29 -5.92
N GLU A 349 -15.16 10.51 -5.41
CA GLU A 349 -14.30 11.66 -5.69
C GLU A 349 -13.40 11.97 -4.48
N MET A 350 -12.09 11.84 -4.68
CA MET A 350 -11.06 12.05 -3.66
C MET A 350 -10.72 13.54 -3.49
N PRO A 351 -10.21 13.96 -2.31
CA PRO A 351 -9.95 15.37 -2.03
C PRO A 351 -8.56 15.89 -2.46
N GLU A 352 -7.58 15.01 -2.73
CA GLU A 352 -6.15 15.35 -2.80
C GLU A 352 -5.60 15.68 -4.20
N ALA A 353 -6.31 15.30 -5.27
CA ALA A 353 -5.90 15.57 -6.65
C ALA A 353 -7.11 16.05 -7.44
N GLU A 354 -6.93 17.03 -8.33
CA GLU A 354 -7.94 17.66 -9.19
C GLU A 354 -9.03 16.68 -9.69
N GLY A 355 -10.09 16.50 -8.89
CA GLY A 355 -11.21 15.63 -9.23
C GLY A 355 -10.85 14.16 -9.51
N ALA A 356 -9.82 13.59 -8.89
CA ALA A 356 -9.51 12.16 -9.04
C ALA A 356 -10.73 11.31 -8.64
N ARG A 357 -11.27 10.60 -9.64
CA ARG A 357 -12.51 9.83 -9.53
C ARG A 357 -12.24 8.36 -9.71
N PHE A 358 -12.89 7.56 -8.89
CA PHE A 358 -12.82 6.11 -8.93
C PHE A 358 -14.23 5.55 -9.12
N LEU A 359 -14.39 4.64 -10.07
CA LEU A 359 -15.63 3.89 -10.21
C LEU A 359 -15.62 2.77 -9.17
N CYS A 360 -16.56 2.83 -8.24
CA CYS A 360 -16.71 1.88 -7.16
C CYS A 360 -17.93 0.99 -7.41
N HIS A 361 -17.77 -0.31 -7.19
CA HIS A 361 -18.85 -1.26 -7.06
C HIS A 361 -18.75 -1.92 -5.68
N ALA A 362 -19.84 -1.94 -4.93
CA ALA A 362 -19.91 -2.53 -3.60
C ALA A 362 -21.14 -3.42 -3.44
N VAL A 363 -21.05 -4.45 -2.60
CA VAL A 363 -22.19 -5.29 -2.21
C VAL A 363 -21.95 -5.83 -0.82
N ALA A 364 -23.00 -5.92 -0.01
CA ALA A 364 -22.98 -6.64 1.26
C ALA A 364 -23.63 -8.01 1.10
N GLU A 365 -23.05 -9.06 1.68
CA GLU A 365 -23.58 -10.42 1.67
C GLU A 365 -23.50 -11.06 3.05
N TYR A 366 -24.36 -12.06 3.27
CA TYR A 366 -24.30 -12.88 4.46
C TYR A 366 -23.21 -13.92 4.28
N ARG A 367 -22.16 -13.86 5.11
CA ARG A 367 -21.04 -14.81 5.05
C ARG A 367 -21.49 -16.24 5.36
N MET A 368 -22.52 -16.37 6.19
CA MET A 368 -23.14 -17.63 6.59
C MET A 368 -24.65 -17.48 6.52
N PRO A 369 -25.39 -18.50 6.04
CA PRO A 369 -26.84 -18.55 6.23
C PRO A 369 -27.13 -18.52 7.73
N ALA A 370 -27.86 -17.51 8.20
CA ALA A 370 -28.26 -17.44 9.59
C ALA A 370 -29.56 -18.24 9.79
N ALA A 371 -29.61 -19.06 10.83
CA ALA A 371 -30.89 -19.53 11.35
C ALA A 371 -31.71 -18.35 11.90
N PRO A 372 -33.05 -18.47 12.05
CA PRO A 372 -33.90 -17.37 12.54
C PRO A 372 -33.45 -16.75 13.87
N ASP A 373 -32.83 -17.56 14.75
CA ASP A 373 -32.38 -17.17 16.08
C ASP A 373 -30.87 -16.86 16.14
N GLU A 374 -30.17 -16.92 15.01
CA GLU A 374 -28.74 -16.64 14.93
C GLU A 374 -28.47 -15.21 14.45
N THR A 375 -27.42 -14.58 15.01
CA THR A 375 -26.98 -13.26 14.53
C THR A 375 -26.28 -13.42 13.18
N PRO A 376 -26.81 -12.81 12.09
CA PRO A 376 -26.18 -12.93 10.79
C PRO A 376 -24.83 -12.21 10.75
N CYS A 377 -23.82 -12.87 10.18
CA CYS A 377 -22.53 -12.28 9.90
C CYS A 377 -22.56 -11.63 8.51
N LEU A 378 -22.64 -10.30 8.46
CA LEU A 378 -22.58 -9.53 7.22
C LEU A 378 -21.14 -9.12 6.91
N GLU A 379 -20.77 -9.32 5.65
CA GLU A 379 -19.54 -8.83 5.06
C GLU A 379 -19.89 -7.91 3.88
N THR A 380 -19.11 -6.86 3.70
CA THR A 380 -19.23 -5.97 2.54
C THR A 380 -17.95 -5.95 1.77
N VAL A 381 -18.05 -6.08 0.45
CA VAL A 381 -16.93 -6.05 -0.47
C VAL A 381 -17.11 -4.88 -1.42
N MET A 382 -16.06 -4.10 -1.61
CA MET A 382 -15.99 -3.02 -2.58
C MET A 382 -14.73 -3.17 -3.43
N VAL A 383 -14.92 -3.06 -4.74
CA VAL A 383 -13.82 -2.87 -5.69
C VAL A 383 -13.88 -1.47 -6.28
N ALA A 384 -12.72 -0.89 -6.54
CA ALA A 384 -12.62 0.43 -7.15
C ALA A 384 -11.50 0.46 -8.21
N CYS A 385 -11.73 1.15 -9.31
CA CYS A 385 -10.71 1.43 -10.32
C CYS A 385 -10.78 2.91 -10.75
N PRO A 386 -9.72 3.48 -11.34
CA PRO A 386 -9.76 4.83 -11.87
C PRO A 386 -10.92 4.99 -12.88
N ALA A 387 -11.71 6.04 -12.73
CA ALA A 387 -12.82 6.30 -13.64
C ALA A 387 -12.27 6.74 -15.01
N PRO A 388 -12.85 6.27 -16.13
CA PRO A 388 -12.49 6.78 -17.45
C PRO A 388 -12.80 8.29 -17.52
N GLY A 389 -11.91 9.07 -18.14
CA GLY A 389 -11.96 10.54 -18.16
C GLY A 389 -13.23 11.15 -18.76
N THR A 390 -14.05 10.35 -19.45
CA THR A 390 -15.42 10.72 -19.88
C THR A 390 -16.39 9.65 -19.37
N PRO A 391 -17.34 9.98 -18.47
CA PRO A 391 -18.33 9.00 -18.02
C PRO A 391 -19.21 8.60 -19.22
N PRO A 392 -19.51 7.30 -19.41
CA PRO A 392 -20.44 6.87 -20.46
C PRO A 392 -21.82 7.52 -20.24
N ALA A 393 -22.47 7.93 -21.33
CA ALA A 393 -23.71 8.72 -21.36
C ALA A 393 -24.97 7.98 -20.85
N THR A 394 -24.82 6.82 -20.23
CA THR A 394 -25.92 5.92 -19.86
C THR A 394 -26.08 5.84 -18.34
N ALA A 395 -27.11 6.56 -17.85
CA ALA A 395 -27.51 6.75 -16.45
C ALA A 395 -26.43 7.42 -15.58
N ALA A 396 -26.73 8.60 -15.05
CA ALA A 396 -25.83 9.36 -14.19
C ALA A 396 -25.38 8.51 -12.98
N VAL A 397 -24.16 7.98 -13.03
CA VAL A 397 -23.56 7.28 -11.89
C VAL A 397 -23.42 8.30 -10.75
N PRO A 398 -23.96 8.04 -9.55
CA PRO A 398 -23.98 9.04 -8.49
C PRO A 398 -22.55 9.37 -8.07
N LEU A 399 -22.23 10.67 -8.07
CA LEU A 399 -20.98 11.18 -7.54
C LEU A 399 -21.04 11.20 -6.01
N ARG A 400 -20.04 10.61 -5.36
CA ARG A 400 -19.88 10.54 -3.92
C ARG A 400 -18.61 11.30 -3.53
N PRO A 401 -18.72 12.49 -2.92
CA PRO A 401 -17.56 13.18 -2.38
C PRO A 401 -17.09 12.43 -1.13
N VAL A 402 -15.93 11.80 -1.22
CA VAL A 402 -15.37 10.97 -0.16
C VAL A 402 -14.00 11.49 0.29
N GLY A 403 -13.37 10.80 1.24
CA GLY A 403 -12.00 11.04 1.65
C GLY A 403 -11.34 9.78 2.21
N PRO A 404 -10.03 9.83 2.48
CA PRO A 404 -9.27 8.71 3.03
C PRO A 404 -9.50 8.49 4.53
N GLY A 405 -10.32 9.31 5.19
CA GLY A 405 -10.57 9.30 6.64
C GLY A 405 -10.69 10.73 7.19
N CYS A 406 -11.47 10.96 8.24
CA CYS A 406 -11.80 12.35 8.68
C CYS A 406 -10.56 13.19 8.99
N ARG A 407 -9.56 12.60 9.65
CA ARG A 407 -8.33 13.29 10.07
C ARG A 407 -7.45 13.71 8.91
N LEU A 408 -7.39 12.90 7.86
CA LEU A 408 -6.59 13.17 6.64
C LEU A 408 -7.41 13.84 5.52
N CYS A 409 -8.71 14.08 5.73
CA CYS A 409 -9.58 14.60 4.68
C CYS A 409 -9.55 16.13 4.62
N LEU A 410 -9.12 16.67 3.48
CA LEU A 410 -9.05 18.12 3.20
C LEU A 410 -10.40 18.79 2.95
N ARG A 411 -11.53 18.07 2.86
CA ARG A 411 -12.86 18.67 2.58
C ARG A 411 -13.33 19.55 3.75
N GLU A 412 -13.69 20.80 3.49
CA GLU A 412 -14.09 21.76 4.54
C GLU A 412 -15.47 21.49 5.12
N ARG A 413 -16.48 21.41 4.25
CA ARG A 413 -17.89 21.32 4.64
C ARG A 413 -18.40 19.90 4.43
N CYS A 414 -17.93 18.97 5.26
CA CYS A 414 -18.36 17.57 5.21
C CYS A 414 -19.36 17.26 6.33
N PRO A 415 -20.63 16.92 6.03
CA PRO A 415 -21.63 16.60 7.07
C PRO A 415 -21.34 15.28 7.80
N GLY A 416 -20.57 14.38 7.20
CA GLY A 416 -20.14 13.11 7.80
C GLY A 416 -18.82 13.22 8.59
N ARG A 417 -18.32 14.44 8.84
CA ARG A 417 -17.06 14.65 9.55
C ARG A 417 -17.21 14.29 11.04
N ARG A 418 -16.49 13.27 11.47
CA ARG A 418 -16.43 12.80 12.87
C ARG A 418 -15.32 13.49 13.67
N GLU A 419 -14.24 13.87 12.99
CA GLU A 419 -13.04 14.44 13.61
C GLU A 419 -12.48 15.62 12.79
N PRO A 420 -11.82 16.59 13.44
CA PRO A 420 -11.08 17.64 12.75
C PRO A 420 -9.95 17.05 11.89
N SER A 421 -9.63 17.72 10.79
CA SER A 421 -8.48 17.32 9.97
C SER A 421 -7.18 17.85 10.57
N ILE A 422 -6.12 17.04 10.56
CA ILE A 422 -4.77 17.41 11.01
C ILE A 422 -3.93 18.06 9.91
N LEU A 423 -4.38 17.98 8.65
CA LEU A 423 -3.72 18.60 7.50
C LEU A 423 -4.09 20.08 7.37
N ARG A 424 -4.62 20.69 8.44
CA ARG A 424 -5.04 22.08 8.53
C ARG A 424 -4.45 22.75 9.75
#